data_AF-A0A7S3CWV0-F1
#
_entry.id   AF-A0A7S3CWV0-F1
#
_cell.length_a   1.000
_cell.length_b   1.000
_cell.length_c   1.000
_cell.angle_alpha   90.00
_cell.angle_beta   90.00
_cell.angle_gamma   90.00
#
_symmetry.space_group_name_H-M   'P 1'
#
loop_
_entity.id
_entity.type
_entity.pdbx_description
1 polymer ?
#
loop_
_entity_poly.entity_id
_entity_poly.type
_entity_poly.pdbx_seq_one_letter_code
_entity_poly.pdbx_strand_id
1 'polypeptide(L)'
;ALLLRAFASKVKKIKELSVEMFALVFERTGQKALRMLEGLKSSFVKTIKKAIDGITPIVANEDDNNVESNSTSHSLPYAEPILAESLADANTFVASFGDAAARCLFSKDWANREAGLKYLEDDFNSIISGDADAPDAILHAVERSLRDTVASVVVASLSLLQRLTRDSDVAENSHFVVEMEKLLPRVVSRCADGNSRVRQVSEVTVLHIVSQDWLG
;
A
#
# COMPACT_ATOMS: atom_id res chain seq x y z
N ALA A 1 26.73 -18.01 31.64
CA ALA A 1 26.93 -18.89 30.46
C ALA A 1 25.85 -19.99 30.32
N LEU A 2 25.56 -20.78 31.36
CA LEU A 2 24.55 -21.87 31.29
C LEU A 2 23.09 -21.40 31.10
N LEU A 3 22.69 -20.30 31.74
CA LEU A 3 21.33 -19.72 31.61
C LEU A 3 21.05 -19.14 30.20
N LEU A 4 22.04 -18.52 29.56
CA LEU A 4 21.95 -18.00 28.19
C LEU A 4 21.82 -19.13 27.14
N ARG A 5 22.51 -20.26 27.36
CA ARG A 5 22.36 -21.46 26.50
C ARG A 5 21.01 -22.13 26.67
N ALA A 6 20.47 -22.20 27.89
CA ALA A 6 19.13 -22.71 28.15
C ALA A 6 18.02 -21.81 27.57
N PHE A 7 18.20 -20.48 27.62
CA PHE A 7 17.28 -19.52 27.01
C PHE A 7 17.32 -19.58 25.48
N ALA A 8 18.52 -19.63 24.87
CA ALA A 8 18.66 -19.79 23.42
C ALA A 8 18.07 -21.11 22.90
N SER A 9 18.22 -22.20 23.67
CA SER A 9 17.60 -23.49 23.33
C SER A 9 16.08 -23.46 23.43
N LYS A 10 15.51 -22.79 24.45
CA LYS A 10 14.05 -22.59 24.55
C LYS A 10 13.50 -21.67 23.45
N VAL A 11 14.19 -20.59 23.11
CA VAL A 11 13.80 -19.68 22.02
C VAL A 11 13.87 -20.39 20.67
N LYS A 12 14.90 -21.22 20.43
CA LYS A 12 15.01 -22.04 19.22
C LYS A 12 13.86 -23.04 19.11
N LYS A 13 13.52 -23.72 20.21
CA LYS A 13 12.42 -24.68 20.27
C LYS A 13 11.04 -24.02 20.10
N ILE A 14 10.86 -22.81 20.62
CA ILE A 14 9.63 -22.00 20.41
C ILE A 14 9.53 -21.51 18.95
N LYS A 15 10.65 -21.13 18.32
CA LYS A 15 10.67 -20.78 16.89
C LYS A 15 10.31 -21.97 16.00
N GLU A 16 10.88 -23.14 16.26
CA GLU A 16 10.58 -24.38 15.53
C GLU A 16 9.09 -24.79 15.68
N LEU A 17 8.54 -24.74 16.90
CA LEU A 17 7.11 -24.99 17.15
C LEU A 17 6.20 -23.93 16.51
N SER A 18 6.62 -22.67 16.45
CA SER A 18 5.84 -21.63 15.77
C SER A 18 5.85 -21.81 14.26
N VAL A 19 6.97 -22.23 13.66
CA VAL A 19 7.08 -22.45 12.21
C VAL A 19 6.24 -23.65 11.78
N GLU A 20 6.23 -24.75 12.53
CA GLU A 20 5.38 -25.91 12.23
C GLU A 20 3.89 -25.61 12.44
N MET A 21 3.54 -24.84 13.47
CA MET A 21 2.15 -24.46 13.74
C MET A 21 1.63 -23.40 12.74
N PHE A 22 2.46 -22.44 12.34
CA PHE A 22 2.16 -21.53 11.24
C PHE A 22 2.12 -22.27 9.90
N ALA A 23 3.00 -23.24 9.64
CA ALA A 23 2.96 -24.08 8.45
C ALA A 23 1.67 -24.92 8.40
N LEU A 24 1.22 -25.51 9.50
CA LEU A 24 -0.04 -26.28 9.57
C LEU A 24 -1.29 -25.40 9.42
N VAL A 25 -1.27 -24.18 9.98
CA VAL A 25 -2.36 -23.19 9.81
C VAL A 25 -2.34 -22.59 8.39
N PHE A 26 -1.17 -22.38 7.82
CA PHE A 26 -0.98 -21.91 6.44
C PHE A 26 -1.25 -23.00 5.41
N GLU A 27 -1.01 -24.27 5.70
CA GLU A 27 -1.32 -25.41 4.82
C GLU A 27 -2.83 -25.68 4.80
N ARG A 28 -3.52 -25.61 5.96
CA ARG A 28 -4.98 -25.78 6.03
C ARG A 28 -5.74 -24.57 5.46
N THR A 29 -5.29 -23.36 5.73
CA THR A 29 -5.93 -22.12 5.22
C THR A 29 -5.50 -21.83 3.79
N GLY A 30 -4.24 -22.07 3.45
CA GLY A 30 -3.64 -21.86 2.14
C GLY A 30 -4.13 -22.85 1.09
N GLN A 31 -4.38 -24.13 1.40
CA GLN A 31 -5.04 -25.02 0.45
C GLN A 31 -6.48 -24.61 0.13
N LYS A 32 -7.19 -24.02 1.10
CA LYS A 32 -8.55 -23.50 0.90
C LYS A 32 -8.53 -22.21 0.06
N ALA A 33 -7.57 -21.33 0.33
CA ALA A 33 -7.30 -20.14 -0.47
C ALA A 33 -6.82 -20.50 -1.89
N LEU A 34 -5.98 -21.52 -2.06
CA LEU A 34 -5.54 -22.01 -3.38
C LEU A 34 -6.71 -22.53 -4.19
N ARG A 35 -7.59 -23.35 -3.61
CA ARG A 35 -8.80 -23.85 -4.30
C ARG A 35 -9.77 -22.71 -4.64
N MET A 36 -9.88 -21.70 -3.78
CA MET A 36 -10.65 -20.49 -4.07
C MET A 36 -10.03 -19.66 -5.19
N LEU A 37 -8.71 -19.50 -5.21
CA LEU A 37 -7.95 -18.80 -6.24
C LEU A 37 -7.96 -19.53 -7.58
N GLU A 38 -7.90 -20.86 -7.60
CA GLU A 38 -8.07 -21.68 -8.80
C GLU A 38 -9.50 -21.56 -9.35
N GLY A 39 -10.50 -21.56 -8.46
CA GLY A 39 -11.89 -21.28 -8.81
C GLY A 39 -12.08 -19.87 -9.40
N LEU A 40 -11.42 -18.86 -8.80
CA LEU A 40 -11.45 -17.48 -9.26
C LEU A 40 -10.75 -17.31 -10.61
N LYS A 41 -9.58 -17.92 -10.81
CA LYS A 41 -8.85 -17.95 -12.09
C LYS A 41 -9.71 -18.58 -13.18
N SER A 42 -10.36 -19.72 -12.90
CA SER A 42 -11.26 -20.39 -13.85
C SER A 42 -12.48 -19.53 -14.21
N SER A 43 -13.08 -18.85 -13.22
CA SER A 43 -14.21 -17.96 -13.45
C SER A 43 -13.82 -16.71 -14.24
N PHE A 44 -12.67 -16.10 -13.91
CA PHE A 44 -12.17 -14.90 -14.57
C PHE A 44 -11.78 -15.17 -16.03
N VAL A 45 -11.11 -16.29 -16.30
CA VAL A 45 -10.77 -16.72 -17.67
C VAL A 45 -12.02 -16.99 -18.49
N LYS A 46 -13.07 -17.60 -17.93
CA LYS A 46 -14.35 -17.79 -18.62
C LYS A 46 -15.04 -16.46 -18.95
N THR A 47 -15.01 -15.49 -18.03
CA THR A 47 -15.59 -14.16 -18.25
C THR A 47 -14.85 -13.39 -19.35
N ILE A 48 -13.50 -13.42 -19.33
CA ILE A 48 -12.69 -12.79 -20.39
C ILE A 48 -12.93 -13.46 -21.74
N LYS A 49 -12.95 -14.80 -21.81
CA LYS A 49 -13.17 -15.50 -23.07
C LYS A 49 -14.54 -15.18 -23.68
N LYS A 50 -15.58 -15.10 -22.83
CA LYS A 50 -16.92 -14.68 -23.24
C LYS A 50 -16.97 -13.22 -23.74
N ALA A 51 -16.14 -12.34 -23.17
CA ALA A 51 -16.03 -10.95 -23.61
C ALA A 51 -15.28 -10.83 -24.94
N ILE A 52 -14.22 -11.62 -25.13
CA ILE A 52 -13.43 -11.64 -26.38
C ILE A 52 -14.24 -12.23 -27.54
N ASP A 53 -14.97 -13.33 -27.33
CA ASP A 53 -15.80 -13.98 -28.35
C ASP A 53 -17.00 -13.11 -28.78
N GLY A 54 -17.32 -12.05 -28.03
CA GLY A 54 -18.41 -11.10 -28.32
C GLY A 54 -17.97 -9.83 -29.06
N ILE A 55 -16.67 -9.61 -29.25
CA ILE A 55 -16.15 -8.41 -29.93
C ILE A 55 -16.04 -8.70 -31.43
N THR A 56 -16.96 -8.15 -32.23
CA THR A 56 -16.80 -8.06 -33.69
C THR A 56 -15.83 -6.93 -34.02
N PRO A 57 -14.96 -7.08 -35.04
CA PRO A 57 -13.94 -6.09 -35.33
C PRO A 57 -14.56 -4.81 -35.92
N ILE A 58 -14.38 -3.69 -35.22
CA ILE A 58 -14.69 -2.35 -35.74
C ILE A 58 -13.51 -1.93 -36.62
N VAL A 59 -13.76 -1.84 -37.93
CA VAL A 59 -12.91 -1.10 -38.86
C VAL A 59 -13.10 0.38 -38.55
N ALA A 60 -12.03 1.09 -38.17
CA ALA A 60 -12.05 2.53 -38.02
C ALA A 60 -10.95 3.16 -38.87
N ASN A 61 -11.41 4.00 -39.78
CA ASN A 61 -10.63 4.87 -40.66
C ASN A 61 -9.80 5.87 -39.85
N GLU A 62 -8.66 6.23 -40.43
CA GLU A 62 -7.87 7.40 -40.07
C GLU A 62 -8.72 8.66 -40.27
N ASP A 63 -8.87 9.46 -39.22
CA ASP A 63 -9.04 10.90 -39.34
C ASP A 63 -8.44 11.57 -38.09
N ASP A 64 -7.41 12.37 -38.36
CA ASP A 64 -6.80 13.35 -37.46
C ASP A 64 -7.86 14.19 -36.74
N ASN A 65 -7.72 14.37 -35.43
CA ASN A 65 -7.97 15.67 -34.80
C ASN A 65 -7.39 15.74 -33.37
N ASN A 66 -6.38 16.60 -33.27
CA ASN A 66 -5.86 17.33 -32.12
C ASN A 66 -6.77 17.37 -30.88
N VAL A 67 -6.32 16.75 -29.78
CA VAL A 67 -6.90 16.93 -28.44
C VAL A 67 -5.81 17.53 -27.55
N GLU A 68 -6.05 18.77 -27.13
CA GLU A 68 -5.30 19.50 -26.13
C GLU A 68 -5.10 18.66 -24.86
N SER A 69 -3.86 18.61 -24.40
CA SER A 69 -3.40 18.01 -23.17
C SER A 69 -3.98 18.74 -21.95
N ASN A 70 -5.16 18.33 -21.50
CA ASN A 70 -5.74 18.77 -20.24
C ASN A 70 -4.98 18.11 -19.07
N SER A 71 -3.89 18.76 -18.64
CA SER A 71 -3.17 18.43 -17.41
C SER A 71 -3.99 18.88 -16.20
N THR A 72 -4.91 18.03 -15.75
CA THR A 72 -5.67 18.28 -14.50
C THR A 72 -4.75 18.07 -13.29
N SER A 73 -3.89 19.04 -13.01
CA SER A 73 -3.22 19.18 -11.72
C SER A 73 -4.32 19.19 -10.64
N HIS A 74 -4.39 18.12 -9.84
CA HIS A 74 -5.32 18.03 -8.72
C HIS A 74 -4.87 19.00 -7.63
N SER A 75 -5.36 20.24 -7.70
CA SER A 75 -5.13 21.24 -6.65
C SER A 75 -5.61 20.69 -5.31
N LEU A 76 -4.71 20.63 -4.34
CA LEU A 76 -5.03 20.26 -2.96
C LEU A 76 -6.10 21.21 -2.39
N PRO A 77 -7.06 20.70 -1.59
CA PRO A 77 -8.00 21.55 -0.88
C PRO A 77 -7.28 22.38 0.19
N TYR A 78 -7.92 23.47 0.61
CA TYR A 78 -7.46 24.20 1.79
C TYR A 78 -7.66 23.34 3.05
N ALA A 79 -6.59 23.20 3.83
CA ALA A 79 -6.60 22.57 5.14
C ALA A 79 -6.07 23.52 6.21
N GLU A 80 -6.59 23.38 7.42
CA GLU A 80 -6.22 24.18 8.58
C GLU A 80 -4.72 24.03 8.93
N PRO A 81 -4.14 24.98 9.68
CA PRO A 81 -2.76 24.86 10.15
C PRO A 81 -2.57 23.62 11.03
N ILE A 82 -1.38 23.01 10.91
CA ILE A 82 -0.99 21.84 11.69
C ILE A 82 -0.88 22.23 13.17
N LEU A 83 -1.45 21.39 14.04
CA LEU A 83 -1.41 21.61 15.49
C LEU A 83 0.04 21.52 16.02
N ALA A 84 0.37 22.33 17.02
CA ALA A 84 1.72 22.41 17.58
C ALA A 84 2.27 21.05 18.04
N GLU A 85 1.41 20.19 18.59
CA GLU A 85 1.73 18.83 19.02
C GLU A 85 2.15 17.89 17.89
N SER A 86 1.75 18.19 16.65
CA SER A 86 2.03 17.39 15.46
C SER A 86 3.14 18.00 14.58
N LEU A 87 3.68 19.17 14.94
CA LEU A 87 4.67 19.86 14.11
C LEU A 87 5.97 19.08 13.95
N ALA A 88 6.41 18.37 14.99
CA ALA A 88 7.63 17.56 14.92
C ALA A 88 7.52 16.50 13.82
N ASP A 89 6.42 15.74 13.82
CA ASP A 89 6.15 14.71 12.80
C ASP A 89 5.88 15.34 11.43
N ALA A 90 5.17 16.48 11.40
CA ALA A 90 4.78 17.13 10.16
C ALA A 90 5.94 17.77 9.41
N ASN A 91 7.00 18.20 10.10
CA ASN A 91 8.15 18.84 9.45
C ASN A 91 8.79 17.94 8.39
N THR A 92 8.82 16.62 8.61
CA THR A 92 9.28 15.66 7.61
C THR A 92 8.39 15.70 6.36
N PHE A 93 7.07 15.79 6.52
CA PHE A 93 6.15 15.84 5.38
C PHE A 93 6.18 17.20 4.67
N VAL A 94 6.40 18.29 5.42
CA VAL A 94 6.59 19.62 4.83
C VAL A 94 7.85 19.66 3.99
N ALA A 95 8.95 19.03 4.45
CA ALA A 95 10.19 18.95 3.71
C ALA A 95 10.04 18.17 2.40
N SER A 96 9.36 17.01 2.43
CA SER A 96 9.24 16.14 1.26
C SER A 96 8.09 16.49 0.31
N PHE A 97 6.96 16.98 0.82
CA PHE A 97 5.71 17.17 0.04
C PHE A 97 5.19 18.60 0.04
N GLY A 98 5.82 19.50 0.79
CA GLY A 98 5.36 20.87 0.98
C GLY A 98 4.25 21.03 2.03
N ASP A 99 4.07 22.28 2.45
CA ASP A 99 3.16 22.66 3.54
C ASP A 99 1.68 22.32 3.26
N ALA A 100 1.21 22.49 2.02
CA ALA A 100 -0.18 22.21 1.66
C ALA A 100 -0.54 20.72 1.80
N ALA A 101 0.33 19.83 1.30
CA ALA A 101 0.15 18.39 1.40
C ALA A 101 0.23 17.92 2.86
N ALA A 102 1.22 18.42 3.61
CA ALA A 102 1.34 18.14 5.03
C ALA A 102 0.08 18.55 5.80
N ARG A 103 -0.46 19.77 5.58
CA ARG A 103 -1.72 20.19 6.21
C ARG A 103 -2.89 19.28 5.88
N CYS A 104 -3.02 18.85 4.63
CA CYS A 104 -4.05 17.91 4.23
C CYS A 104 -3.94 16.58 5.01
N LEU A 105 -2.74 16.02 5.14
CA LEU A 105 -2.49 14.77 5.87
C LEU A 105 -2.75 14.87 7.39
N PHE A 106 -2.58 16.06 7.98
CA PHE A 106 -2.83 16.32 9.40
C PHE A 106 -4.22 16.91 9.71
N SER A 107 -5.03 17.16 8.68
CA SER A 107 -6.36 17.74 8.81
C SER A 107 -7.29 16.87 9.66
N LYS A 108 -8.13 17.52 10.47
CA LYS A 108 -9.23 16.87 11.20
C LYS A 108 -10.32 16.37 10.25
N ASP A 109 -10.51 17.06 9.13
CA ASP A 109 -11.37 16.60 8.05
C ASP A 109 -10.72 15.41 7.31
N TRP A 110 -11.44 14.29 7.25
CA TRP A 110 -11.00 13.07 6.58
C TRP A 110 -10.89 13.23 5.07
N ALA A 111 -11.72 14.09 4.47
CA ALA A 111 -11.71 14.32 3.03
C ALA A 111 -10.37 14.98 2.61
N ASN A 112 -9.86 15.90 3.43
CA ASN A 112 -8.54 16.50 3.23
C ASN A 112 -7.42 15.46 3.38
N ARG A 113 -7.50 14.56 4.37
CA ARG A 113 -6.49 13.50 4.53
C ARG A 113 -6.45 12.55 3.34
N GLU A 114 -7.62 12.15 2.85
CA GLU A 114 -7.73 11.34 1.63
C GLU A 114 -7.18 12.08 0.40
N ALA A 115 -7.53 13.36 0.25
CA ALA A 115 -7.02 14.18 -0.85
C ALA A 115 -5.49 14.33 -0.80
N GLY A 116 -4.93 14.50 0.38
CA GLY A 116 -3.48 14.53 0.59
C GLY A 116 -2.81 13.24 0.12
N LEU A 117 -3.33 12.08 0.50
CA LEU A 117 -2.79 10.78 0.08
C LEU A 117 -2.89 10.57 -1.45
N LYS A 118 -4.01 10.94 -2.05
CA LYS A 118 -4.21 10.86 -3.51
C LYS A 118 -3.27 11.79 -4.26
N TYR A 119 -3.05 13.00 -3.75
CA TYR A 119 -2.06 13.92 -4.31
C TYR A 119 -0.65 13.31 -4.31
N LEU A 120 -0.24 12.64 -3.22
CA LEU A 120 1.05 11.95 -3.18
C LEU A 120 1.14 10.80 -4.18
N GLU A 121 0.03 10.10 -4.45
CA GLU A 121 -0.04 9.03 -5.44
C GLU A 121 0.02 9.56 -6.87
N ASP A 122 -0.72 10.64 -7.15
CA ASP A 122 -0.80 11.29 -8.46
C ASP A 122 0.51 11.99 -8.84
N ASP A 123 1.17 12.64 -7.87
CA ASP A 123 2.44 13.38 -8.06
C ASP A 123 3.68 12.55 -7.68
N PHE A 124 3.50 11.23 -7.50
CA PHE A 124 4.50 10.31 -6.94
C PHE A 124 5.88 10.43 -7.59
N ASN A 125 5.94 10.42 -8.93
CA ASN A 125 7.21 10.46 -9.66
C ASN A 125 7.99 11.76 -9.43
N SER A 126 7.27 12.89 -9.36
CA SER A 126 7.84 14.21 -9.10
C SER A 126 8.43 14.26 -7.68
N ILE A 127 7.66 13.77 -6.71
CA ILE A 127 8.04 13.72 -5.30
C ILE A 127 9.28 12.85 -5.07
N ILE A 128 9.28 11.59 -5.54
CA ILE A 128 10.40 10.67 -5.36
C ILE A 128 11.68 11.15 -6.06
N SER A 129 11.54 11.78 -7.23
CA SER A 129 12.71 12.31 -7.96
C SER A 129 13.25 13.61 -7.35
N GLY A 130 12.41 14.36 -6.64
CA GLY A 130 12.73 15.66 -6.05
C GLY A 130 13.36 15.60 -4.67
N ASP A 131 13.15 14.51 -3.92
CA ASP A 131 13.65 14.34 -2.56
C ASP A 131 14.00 12.86 -2.29
N ALA A 132 15.26 12.61 -1.92
CA ALA A 132 15.75 11.27 -1.59
C ALA A 132 15.13 10.70 -0.32
N ASP A 133 14.63 11.55 0.58
CA ASP A 133 13.96 11.14 1.83
C ASP A 133 12.45 10.93 1.62
N ALA A 134 11.91 11.26 0.44
CA ALA A 134 10.49 11.12 0.14
C ALA A 134 9.92 9.71 0.30
N PRO A 135 10.61 8.61 -0.09
CA PRO A 135 10.08 7.27 0.13
C PRO A 135 9.79 6.96 1.60
N ASP A 136 10.70 7.35 2.50
CA ASP A 136 10.55 7.15 3.94
C ASP A 136 9.43 8.05 4.50
N ALA A 137 9.33 9.29 4.01
CA ALA A 137 8.24 10.19 4.37
C ALA A 137 6.87 9.65 3.91
N ILE A 138 6.78 9.05 2.72
CA ILE A 138 5.55 8.45 2.19
C ILE A 138 5.19 7.24 3.04
N LEU A 139 6.16 6.40 3.36
CA LEU A 139 5.95 5.23 4.21
C LEU A 139 5.43 5.62 5.59
N HIS A 140 5.96 6.70 6.18
CA HIS A 140 5.48 7.25 7.43
C HIS A 140 4.05 7.82 7.31
N ALA A 141 3.73 8.52 6.22
CA ALA A 141 2.36 8.99 5.94
C ALA A 141 1.37 7.81 5.81
N VAL A 142 1.77 6.72 5.15
CA VAL A 142 1.00 5.48 5.06
C VAL A 142 0.82 4.86 6.44
N GLU A 143 1.88 4.71 7.24
CA GLU A 143 1.81 4.11 8.58
C GLU A 143 0.82 4.85 9.48
N ARG A 144 0.84 6.19 9.42
CA ARG A 144 -0.13 7.04 10.12
C ARG A 144 -1.55 6.80 9.63
N SER A 145 -1.75 6.76 8.32
CA SER A 145 -3.07 6.66 7.68
C SER A 145 -3.70 5.26 7.79
N LEU A 146 -2.90 4.20 7.97
CA LEU A 146 -3.40 2.86 8.28
C LEU A 146 -4.11 2.78 9.64
N ARG A 147 -3.84 3.73 10.55
CA ARG A 147 -4.52 3.86 11.85
C ARG A 147 -5.77 4.73 11.77
N ASP A 148 -6.11 5.25 10.60
CA ASP A 148 -7.30 6.07 10.43
C ASP A 148 -8.58 5.24 10.64
N THR A 149 -9.58 5.88 11.21
CA THR A 149 -10.90 5.27 11.43
C THR A 149 -11.78 5.33 10.18
N VAL A 150 -11.45 6.21 9.24
CA VAL A 150 -12.18 6.41 8.00
C VAL A 150 -11.65 5.49 6.91
N ALA A 151 -12.54 4.63 6.41
CA ALA A 151 -12.19 3.61 5.43
C ALA A 151 -11.59 4.16 4.13
N SER A 152 -12.04 5.32 3.65
CA SER A 152 -11.53 5.91 2.41
C SER A 152 -10.07 6.36 2.54
N VAL A 153 -9.70 6.94 3.69
CA VAL A 153 -8.32 7.33 4.01
C VAL A 153 -7.41 6.09 4.06
N VAL A 154 -7.86 5.02 4.73
CA VAL A 154 -7.11 3.76 4.79
C VAL A 154 -6.94 3.17 3.38
N VAL A 155 -7.97 3.16 2.56
CA VAL A 155 -7.90 2.66 1.18
C VAL A 155 -6.93 3.49 0.34
N ALA A 156 -6.96 4.82 0.44
CA ALA A 156 -6.01 5.69 -0.25
C ALA A 156 -4.57 5.41 0.20
N SER A 157 -4.34 5.19 1.51
CA SER A 157 -3.00 4.86 2.02
C SER A 157 -2.47 3.51 1.50
N LEU A 158 -3.36 2.52 1.33
CA LEU A 158 -3.01 1.22 0.76
C LEU A 158 -2.71 1.32 -0.73
N SER A 159 -3.43 2.18 -1.47
CA SER A 159 -3.15 2.45 -2.88
C SER A 159 -1.77 3.09 -3.05
N LEU A 160 -1.48 4.13 -2.26
CA LEU A 160 -0.17 4.79 -2.22
C LEU A 160 0.95 3.81 -1.85
N LEU A 161 0.72 2.92 -0.88
CA LEU A 161 1.68 1.87 -0.53
C LEU A 161 1.97 0.94 -1.71
N GLN A 162 0.94 0.50 -2.44
CA GLN A 162 1.15 -0.31 -3.64
C GLN A 162 1.93 0.45 -4.71
N ARG A 163 1.70 1.76 -4.88
CA ARG A 163 2.46 2.58 -5.83
C ARG A 163 3.93 2.66 -5.43
N LEU A 164 4.20 2.84 -4.14
CA LEU A 164 5.55 2.90 -3.56
C LEU A 164 6.30 1.58 -3.74
N THR A 165 5.66 0.44 -3.48
CA THR A 165 6.31 -0.87 -3.54
C THR A 165 6.56 -1.39 -4.96
N ARG A 166 5.95 -0.77 -5.98
CA ARG A 166 6.22 -1.03 -7.41
C ARG A 166 7.46 -0.32 -7.92
N ASP A 167 7.92 0.69 -7.19
CA ASP A 167 9.09 1.45 -7.61
C ASP A 167 10.36 0.68 -7.26
N SER A 168 11.07 0.20 -8.29
CA SER A 168 12.25 -0.66 -8.12
C SER A 168 13.37 0.05 -7.37
N ASP A 169 13.58 1.34 -7.64
CA ASP A 169 14.69 2.10 -7.08
C ASP A 169 14.48 2.31 -5.57
N VAL A 170 13.22 2.56 -5.18
CA VAL A 170 12.83 2.60 -3.76
C VAL A 170 13.02 1.22 -3.13
N ALA A 171 12.62 0.16 -3.82
CA ALA A 171 12.55 -1.16 -3.22
C ALA A 171 13.90 -1.88 -3.10
N GLU A 172 14.89 -1.50 -3.90
CA GLU A 172 16.28 -1.94 -3.74
C GLU A 172 16.97 -1.31 -2.52
N ASN A 173 16.35 -0.29 -1.90
CA ASN A 173 16.90 0.34 -0.70
C ASN A 173 16.71 -0.56 0.54
N SER A 174 17.82 -1.05 1.09
CA SER A 174 17.82 -1.88 2.31
C SER A 174 17.11 -1.26 3.52
N HIS A 175 17.11 0.08 3.64
CA HIS A 175 16.39 0.78 4.71
C HIS A 175 14.87 0.67 4.54
N PHE A 176 14.40 0.88 3.30
CA PHE A 176 13.00 0.74 2.94
C PHE A 176 12.46 -0.65 3.27
N VAL A 177 13.22 -1.71 2.95
CA VAL A 177 12.84 -3.09 3.27
C VAL A 177 12.65 -3.28 4.79
N VAL A 178 13.57 -2.77 5.62
CA VAL A 178 13.47 -2.87 7.09
C VAL A 178 12.25 -2.13 7.63
N GLU A 179 11.93 -0.95 7.09
CA GLU A 179 10.73 -0.21 7.50
C GLU A 179 9.44 -0.90 7.01
N MET A 180 9.47 -1.48 5.82
CA MET A 180 8.37 -2.30 5.29
C MET A 180 8.09 -3.54 6.15
N GLU A 181 9.13 -4.22 6.66
CA GLU A 181 8.96 -5.34 7.60
C GLU A 181 8.22 -4.94 8.88
N LYS A 182 8.46 -3.71 9.37
CA LYS A 182 7.76 -3.15 10.55
C LYS A 182 6.33 -2.75 10.22
N LEU A 183 6.07 -2.28 9.00
CA LEU A 183 4.76 -1.84 8.53
C LEU A 183 3.83 -3.02 8.21
N LEU A 184 4.36 -4.12 7.67
CA LEU A 184 3.59 -5.24 7.14
C LEU A 184 2.59 -5.84 8.14
N PRO A 185 2.92 -6.05 9.44
CA PRO A 185 1.94 -6.49 10.44
C PRO A 185 0.73 -5.57 10.55
N ARG A 186 0.90 -4.26 10.36
CA ARG A 186 -0.21 -3.29 10.38
C ARG A 186 -1.10 -3.48 9.17
N VAL A 187 -0.54 -3.66 7.97
CA VAL A 187 -1.32 -3.94 6.74
C VAL A 187 -2.12 -5.24 6.91
N VAL A 188 -1.47 -6.30 7.40
CA VAL A 188 -2.13 -7.60 7.66
C VAL A 188 -3.27 -7.46 8.66
N SER A 189 -3.13 -6.61 9.69
CA SER A 189 -4.22 -6.36 10.63
C SER A 189 -5.46 -5.75 9.97
N ARG A 190 -5.29 -4.95 8.91
CA ARG A 190 -6.40 -4.35 8.14
C ARG A 190 -7.15 -5.38 7.28
N CYS A 191 -6.57 -6.56 7.00
CA CYS A 191 -7.29 -7.67 6.37
C CYS A 191 -8.44 -8.20 7.25
N ALA A 192 -8.41 -7.94 8.56
CA ALA A 192 -9.48 -8.29 9.50
C ALA A 192 -10.40 -7.10 9.85
N ASP A 193 -10.35 -5.98 9.11
CA ASP A 193 -11.14 -4.79 9.39
C ASP A 193 -12.66 -5.05 9.30
N GLY A 194 -13.47 -4.29 10.04
CA GLY A 194 -14.94 -4.40 9.96
C GLY A 194 -15.51 -4.03 8.59
N ASN A 195 -14.86 -3.12 7.86
CA ASN A 195 -15.24 -2.67 6.53
C ASN A 195 -14.74 -3.64 5.44
N SER A 196 -15.67 -4.20 4.65
CA SER A 196 -15.34 -5.17 3.60
C SER A 196 -14.41 -4.64 2.51
N ARG A 197 -14.54 -3.35 2.16
CA ARG A 197 -13.66 -2.71 1.18
C ARG A 197 -12.23 -2.61 1.71
N VAL A 198 -12.05 -2.20 2.97
CA VAL A 198 -10.73 -2.15 3.59
C VAL A 198 -10.11 -3.55 3.63
N ARG A 199 -10.85 -4.59 4.02
CA ARG A 199 -10.36 -5.97 4.01
C ARG A 199 -9.85 -6.38 2.63
N GLN A 200 -10.69 -6.22 1.60
CA GLN A 200 -10.35 -6.61 0.23
C GLN A 200 -9.12 -5.88 -0.30
N VAL A 201 -9.05 -4.56 -0.10
CA VAL A 201 -7.88 -3.78 -0.56
C VAL A 201 -6.63 -4.15 0.23
N SER A 202 -6.75 -4.44 1.53
CA SER A 202 -5.63 -4.89 2.36
C SER A 202 -5.11 -6.26 1.91
N GLU A 203 -6.00 -7.22 1.64
CA GLU A 203 -5.64 -8.54 1.10
C GLU A 203 -4.89 -8.40 -0.24
N VAL A 204 -5.41 -7.58 -1.15
CA VAL A 204 -4.75 -7.28 -2.43
C VAL A 204 -3.39 -6.62 -2.21
N THR A 205 -3.27 -5.70 -1.26
CA THR A 205 -2.02 -5.02 -0.94
C THR A 205 -0.98 -5.99 -0.39
N VAL A 206 -1.37 -6.88 0.52
CA VAL A 206 -0.46 -7.94 1.04
C VAL A 206 0.01 -8.82 -0.11
N LEU A 207 -0.91 -9.32 -0.94
CA LEU A 207 -0.57 -10.15 -2.11
C LEU A 207 0.37 -9.42 -3.07
N HIS A 208 0.17 -8.12 -3.26
CA HIS A 208 1.02 -7.28 -4.08
C HIS A 208 2.43 -7.15 -3.50
N ILE A 209 2.57 -6.90 -2.20
CA ILE A 209 3.88 -6.76 -1.53
C ILE A 209 4.65 -8.09 -1.59
N VAL A 210 4.01 -9.21 -1.26
CA VAL A 210 4.68 -10.53 -1.27
C VAL A 210 5.03 -11.02 -2.67
N SER A 211 4.44 -10.43 -3.72
CA SER A 211 4.78 -10.76 -5.10
C SER A 211 5.93 -9.90 -5.65
N GLN A 212 6.53 -9.02 -4.84
CA GLN A 212 7.65 -8.20 -5.30
C GLN A 212 8.97 -8.96 -5.19
N ASP A 213 9.83 -8.76 -6.18
CA ASP A 213 11.10 -9.49 -6.29
C ASP A 213 12.13 -9.09 -5.21
N TRP A 214 12.02 -7.88 -4.66
CA TRP A 214 12.92 -7.34 -3.63
C TRP A 214 12.70 -7.92 -2.22
N LEU A 215 11.62 -8.67 -2.01
CA LEU A 215 11.34 -9.33 -0.74
C LEU A 215 12.04 -10.72 -0.63
N GLY A 216 12.79 -11.13 -1.67
CA GLY A 216 13.44 -12.45 -1.82
C GLY A 216 14.94 -12.48 -1.56
#